data_AF-A0A9D8LL45-F1
#
_entry.id   AF-A0A9D8LL45-F1
#
_cell.length_a   1.000
_cell.length_b   1.000
_cell.length_c   1.000
_cell.angle_alpha   90.00
_cell.angle_beta   90.00
_cell.angle_gamma   90.00
#
_symmetry.space_group_name_H-M   'P 1'
#
loop_
_entity.id
_entity.type
_entity.pdbx_description
1 polymer ?
#
loop_
_entity_poly.entity_id
_entity_poly.type
_entity_poly.pdbx_seq_one_letter_code
_entity_poly.pdbx_strand_id
1 'polypeptide(L)'
;MSEAERRKAPDTMDGIRQRLRRLALASRVSLGWERLWPRLWLPLGIILAFLALSWFGLWTHLPWYGRIAGVLAVAAAFLASLWHVARWAPPTHREALVRLDRSFAGGHRPASALEDGLAVGSKDPVSQALWKLHVERQSRQVAALRVSLPHPLMAVRDRRALRAAPLLAAIAGFFVAGPEATQRISAAFDWQGPPGSVPSSRIDAWIDPPGYTRLPPILIDFAKLASPNLSAPEKSVIVVRVAGKTNMDVVTTGKLEAKPAEDKAGDGSKAEPARQAQPGDPQQAVLERRYVLAGNGTLRLTGSGAPGATLRITAIPDQPPTIAFV
;
A
#
# COMPACT_ATOMS: atom_id res chain seq x y z
N MET A 1 -20.81 -26.82 -75.07
CA MET A 1 -20.25 -26.87 -73.70
C MET A 1 -20.33 -25.48 -73.12
N SER A 2 -21.12 -25.30 -72.07
CA SER A 2 -21.58 -23.99 -71.58
C SER A 2 -20.50 -23.27 -70.74
N GLU A 3 -20.31 -21.97 -70.99
CA GLU A 3 -19.45 -21.07 -70.20
C GLU A 3 -19.79 -21.05 -68.69
N ALA A 4 -20.98 -21.53 -68.31
CA ALA A 4 -21.38 -21.68 -66.92
C ALA A 4 -20.55 -22.72 -66.14
N GLU A 5 -20.01 -23.75 -66.80
CA GLU A 5 -19.13 -24.74 -66.15
C GLU A 5 -17.70 -24.22 -65.92
N ARG A 6 -17.25 -23.21 -66.69
CA ARG A 6 -15.96 -22.53 -66.45
C ARG A 6 -15.94 -21.70 -65.17
N ARG A 7 -17.10 -21.46 -64.53
CA ARG A 7 -17.20 -20.73 -63.24
C ARG A 7 -16.88 -21.56 -62.00
N LYS A 8 -16.59 -22.86 -62.13
CA LYS A 8 -15.74 -23.55 -61.16
C LYS A 8 -14.29 -23.40 -61.59
N ALA A 9 -13.80 -22.16 -61.59
CA ALA A 9 -12.37 -21.94 -61.67
C ALA A 9 -11.74 -22.71 -60.49
N PRO A 10 -10.74 -23.58 -60.72
CA PRO A 10 -9.96 -24.11 -59.62
C PRO A 10 -9.49 -22.89 -58.82
N ASP A 11 -9.67 -22.89 -57.49
CA ASP A 11 -9.25 -21.79 -56.63
C ASP A 11 -7.93 -21.23 -57.17
N THR A 12 -7.95 -19.98 -57.66
CA THR A 12 -6.73 -19.37 -58.21
C THR A 12 -5.64 -19.52 -57.16
N MET A 13 -4.40 -19.84 -57.57
CA MET A 13 -3.33 -20.16 -56.60
C MET A 13 -3.17 -19.10 -55.50
N ASP A 14 -3.55 -17.87 -55.78
CA ASP A 14 -3.63 -16.77 -54.82
C ASP A 14 -4.66 -17.00 -53.70
N GLY A 15 -5.85 -17.52 -54.00
CA GLY A 15 -6.88 -17.88 -53.03
C GLY A 15 -6.41 -19.00 -52.09
N ILE A 16 -5.76 -20.04 -52.63
CA ILE A 16 -5.18 -21.12 -51.82
C ILE A 16 -4.06 -20.59 -50.92
N ARG A 17 -3.19 -19.70 -51.44
CA ARG A 17 -2.14 -19.04 -50.65
C ARG A 17 -2.71 -18.15 -49.55
N GLN A 18 -3.78 -17.39 -49.82
CA GLN A 18 -4.45 -16.57 -48.80
C GLN A 18 -5.07 -17.44 -47.70
N ARG A 19 -5.73 -18.55 -48.07
CA ARG A 19 -6.27 -19.52 -47.11
C ARG A 19 -5.15 -20.13 -46.26
N LEU A 20 -4.05 -20.54 -46.88
CA LEU A 20 -2.87 -21.06 -46.18
C LEU A 20 -2.30 -20.04 -45.19
N ARG A 21 -2.16 -18.76 -45.59
CA ARG A 21 -1.72 -17.68 -44.69
C ARG A 21 -2.66 -17.51 -43.48
N ARG A 22 -3.98 -17.55 -43.68
CA ARG A 22 -4.96 -17.47 -42.58
C ARG A 22 -4.82 -18.66 -41.63
N LEU A 23 -4.68 -19.87 -42.17
CA LEU A 23 -4.48 -21.08 -41.38
C LEU A 23 -3.15 -21.05 -40.62
N ALA A 24 -2.07 -20.56 -41.26
CA ALA A 24 -0.76 -20.39 -40.66
C ALA A 24 -0.78 -19.35 -39.52
N LEU A 25 -1.48 -18.22 -39.71
CA LEU A 25 -1.70 -17.23 -38.65
C LEU A 25 -2.48 -17.82 -37.47
N ALA A 26 -3.57 -18.53 -37.73
CA ALA A 26 -4.36 -19.19 -36.68
C ALA A 26 -3.53 -20.24 -35.91
N SER A 27 -2.76 -21.06 -36.62
CA SER A 27 -1.81 -22.03 -36.03
C SER A 27 -0.75 -21.32 -35.18
N ARG A 28 -0.22 -20.19 -35.65
CA ARG A 28 0.78 -19.38 -34.94
C ARG A 28 0.21 -18.74 -33.67
N VAL A 29 -1.01 -18.22 -33.71
CA VAL A 29 -1.71 -17.69 -32.53
C VAL A 29 -1.97 -18.81 -31.52
N SER A 30 -2.43 -19.98 -31.98
CA SER A 30 -2.64 -21.15 -31.13
C SER A 30 -1.35 -21.61 -30.44
N LEU A 31 -0.24 -21.72 -31.18
CA LEU A 31 1.09 -22.04 -30.64
C LEU A 31 1.59 -20.96 -29.67
N GLY A 32 1.32 -19.70 -29.99
CA GLY A 32 1.66 -18.57 -29.15
C GLY A 32 0.96 -18.69 -27.81
N TRP A 33 -0.35 -18.94 -27.82
CA TRP A 33 -1.16 -19.15 -26.63
C TRP A 33 -0.68 -20.35 -25.79
N GLU A 34 -0.39 -21.49 -26.42
CA GLU A 34 0.13 -22.67 -25.71
C GLU A 34 1.47 -22.45 -25.00
N ARG A 35 2.34 -21.61 -25.58
CA ARG A 35 3.65 -21.28 -25.00
C ARG A 35 3.55 -20.16 -23.96
N LEU A 36 2.66 -19.20 -24.19
CA LEU A 36 2.47 -18.03 -23.34
C LEU A 36 1.69 -18.37 -22.07
N TRP A 37 0.65 -19.20 -22.16
CA TRP A 37 -0.22 -19.55 -21.05
C TRP A 37 0.53 -20.12 -19.81
N PRO A 38 1.47 -21.08 -19.95
CA PRO A 38 2.27 -21.55 -18.82
C PRO A 38 3.14 -20.48 -18.15
N ARG A 39 3.59 -19.48 -18.92
CA ARG A 39 4.40 -18.40 -18.38
C ARG A 39 3.54 -17.34 -17.69
N LEU A 40 2.36 -17.04 -18.23
CA LEU A 40 1.40 -16.11 -17.64
C LEU A 40 0.82 -16.59 -16.31
N TRP A 41 0.83 -17.90 -16.06
CA TRP A 41 0.38 -18.41 -14.77
C TRP A 41 1.27 -17.95 -13.60
N LEU A 42 2.58 -17.77 -13.79
CA LEU A 42 3.48 -17.33 -12.73
C LEU A 42 3.14 -15.93 -12.17
N PRO A 43 3.04 -14.85 -12.97
CA PRO A 43 2.64 -13.55 -12.46
C PRO A 43 1.23 -13.58 -11.87
N LEU A 44 0.30 -14.34 -12.48
CA LEU A 44 -1.06 -14.48 -11.96
C LEU A 44 -1.06 -15.17 -10.58
N GLY A 45 -0.26 -16.22 -10.41
CA GLY A 45 -0.09 -16.93 -9.14
C GLY A 45 0.52 -16.06 -8.05
N ILE A 46 1.46 -15.17 -8.40
CA ILE A 46 2.04 -14.20 -7.46
C ILE A 46 1.00 -13.17 -7.03
N ILE A 47 0.18 -12.65 -7.96
CA ILE A 47 -0.93 -11.74 -7.64
C ILE A 47 -1.93 -12.43 -6.71
N LEU A 48 -2.32 -13.67 -7.03
CA LEU A 48 -3.25 -14.46 -6.20
C LEU A 48 -2.66 -14.76 -4.83
N ALA A 49 -1.38 -15.09 -4.74
CA ALA A 49 -0.69 -15.30 -3.46
C ALA A 49 -0.65 -14.01 -2.63
N PHE A 50 -0.36 -12.86 -3.24
CA PHE A 50 -0.39 -11.57 -2.55
C PHE A 50 -1.79 -11.25 -2.02
N LEU A 51 -2.83 -11.45 -2.84
CA LEU A 51 -4.23 -11.28 -2.41
C LEU A 51 -4.57 -12.20 -1.25
N ALA A 52 -4.21 -13.48 -1.34
CA ALA A 52 -4.43 -14.45 -0.26
C ALA A 52 -3.74 -14.01 1.04
N LEU A 53 -2.44 -13.70 0.99
CA LEU A 53 -1.66 -13.25 2.16
C LEU A 53 -2.25 -11.96 2.77
N SER A 54 -2.72 -11.05 1.92
CA SER A 54 -3.37 -9.82 2.34
C SER A 54 -4.67 -10.10 3.05
N TRP A 55 -5.57 -10.89 2.46
CA TRP A 55 -6.86 -11.20 3.03
C TRP A 55 -6.79 -12.04 4.30
N PHE A 56 -5.81 -12.95 4.41
CA PHE A 56 -5.52 -13.64 5.69
C PHE A 56 -4.99 -12.71 6.78
N GLY A 57 -4.62 -11.48 6.45
CA GLY A 57 -4.18 -10.48 7.42
C GLY A 57 -2.71 -10.63 7.82
N LEU A 58 -1.86 -11.22 6.98
CA LEU A 58 -0.43 -11.34 7.30
C LEU A 58 0.22 -9.99 7.66
N TRP A 59 -0.21 -8.92 6.99
CA TRP A 59 0.33 -7.57 7.17
C TRP A 59 0.01 -6.95 8.53
N THR A 60 -1.11 -7.32 9.15
CA THR A 60 -1.50 -6.75 10.46
C THR A 60 -0.65 -7.31 11.58
N HIS A 61 -0.18 -8.56 11.44
CA HIS A 61 0.73 -9.20 12.40
C HIS A 61 2.20 -8.81 12.20
N LEU A 62 2.55 -8.24 11.04
CA LEU A 62 3.92 -7.82 10.74
C LEU A 62 4.19 -6.38 11.21
N PRO A 63 5.38 -6.12 11.79
CA PRO A 63 5.85 -4.77 12.04
C PRO A 63 6.08 -4.01 10.71
N TRP A 64 6.16 -2.68 10.76
CA TRP A 64 6.26 -1.82 9.58
C TRP A 64 7.40 -2.20 8.63
N TYR A 65 8.59 -2.56 9.15
CA TYR A 65 9.72 -3.04 8.34
C TYR A 65 9.44 -4.39 7.67
N GLY A 66 8.70 -5.28 8.35
CA GLY A 66 8.27 -6.55 7.79
C GLY A 66 7.30 -6.36 6.62
N ARG A 67 6.37 -5.39 6.75
CA ARG A 67 5.43 -5.04 5.67
C ARG A 67 6.18 -4.55 4.44
N ILE A 68 7.13 -3.62 4.61
CA ILE A 68 7.98 -3.10 3.53
C ILE A 68 8.75 -4.25 2.87
N ALA A 69 9.43 -5.08 3.65
CA ALA A 69 10.21 -6.21 3.14
C ALA A 69 9.34 -7.21 2.38
N GLY A 70 8.15 -7.54 2.89
CA GLY A 70 7.23 -8.46 2.24
C GLY A 70 6.66 -7.90 0.94
N VAL A 71 6.27 -6.62 0.91
CA VAL A 71 5.80 -5.97 -0.33
C VAL A 71 6.91 -5.90 -1.36
N LEU A 72 8.14 -5.55 -0.98
CA LEU A 72 9.28 -5.51 -1.90
C LEU A 72 9.63 -6.91 -2.43
N ALA A 73 9.57 -7.94 -1.59
CA ALA A 73 9.80 -9.32 -2.01
C ALA A 73 8.77 -9.78 -3.05
N VAL A 74 7.48 -9.49 -2.82
CA VAL A 74 6.40 -9.79 -3.77
C VAL A 74 6.56 -8.99 -5.06
N ALA A 75 6.90 -7.69 -4.96
CA ALA A 75 7.13 -6.84 -6.12
C ALA A 75 8.32 -7.33 -6.96
N ALA A 76 9.42 -7.71 -6.32
CA ALA A 76 10.59 -8.28 -6.98
C ALA A 76 10.25 -9.62 -7.68
N ALA A 77 9.51 -10.51 -7.00
CA ALA A 77 9.05 -11.76 -7.60
C ALA A 77 8.14 -11.51 -8.81
N PHE A 78 7.23 -10.53 -8.71
CA PHE A 78 6.34 -10.15 -9.79
C PHE A 78 7.14 -9.62 -11.00
N LEU A 79 8.08 -8.71 -10.79
CA LEU A 79 8.95 -8.18 -11.85
C LEU A 79 9.82 -9.27 -12.49
N ALA A 80 10.39 -10.18 -11.69
CA ALA A 80 11.15 -11.31 -12.20
C ALA A 80 10.28 -12.25 -13.04
N SER A 81 9.03 -12.48 -12.64
CA SER A 81 8.07 -13.27 -13.41
C SER A 81 7.70 -12.59 -14.73
N LEU A 82 7.53 -11.26 -14.73
CA LEU A 82 7.23 -10.49 -15.92
C LEU A 82 8.42 -10.46 -16.88
N TRP A 83 9.64 -10.37 -16.35
CA TRP A 83 10.87 -10.51 -17.13
C TRP A 83 10.99 -11.89 -17.79
N HIS A 84 10.61 -12.96 -17.07
CA HIS A 84 10.56 -14.31 -17.64
C HIS A 84 9.53 -14.43 -18.77
N VAL A 85 8.38 -13.76 -18.65
CA VAL A 85 7.38 -13.66 -19.72
C VAL A 85 7.91 -12.82 -20.89
N ALA A 86 8.57 -11.69 -20.63
CA ALA A 86 9.10 -10.79 -21.65
C ALA A 86 10.24 -11.40 -22.47
N ARG A 87 11.05 -12.29 -21.87
CA ARG A 87 12.07 -13.10 -22.57
C ARG A 87 11.48 -14.20 -23.47
N TRP A 88 10.19 -14.14 -23.78
CA TRP A 88 9.55 -15.08 -24.69
C TRP A 88 9.83 -14.75 -26.15
N ALA A 89 10.28 -15.77 -26.89
CA ALA A 89 10.39 -15.72 -28.34
C ALA A 89 9.03 -16.13 -28.96
N PRO A 90 8.40 -15.26 -29.78
CA PRO A 90 7.15 -15.60 -30.45
C PRO A 90 7.38 -16.77 -31.42
N PRO A 91 6.37 -17.65 -31.63
CA PRO A 91 6.49 -18.77 -32.54
C PRO A 91 6.76 -18.28 -33.96
N THR A 92 7.66 -18.98 -34.66
CA THR A 92 8.04 -18.64 -36.02
C THR A 92 7.00 -19.11 -37.03
N HIS A 93 6.99 -18.50 -38.21
CA HIS A 93 6.08 -18.92 -39.29
C HIS A 93 6.27 -20.40 -39.66
N ARG A 94 7.52 -20.85 -39.72
CA ARG A 94 7.89 -22.24 -40.03
C ARG A 94 7.34 -23.23 -39.01
N GLU A 95 7.36 -22.89 -37.71
CA GLU A 95 6.76 -23.75 -36.67
C GLU A 95 5.24 -23.89 -36.86
N ALA A 96 4.56 -22.83 -37.28
CA ALA A 96 3.12 -22.86 -37.54
C ALA A 96 2.77 -23.78 -38.72
N LEU A 97 3.57 -23.77 -39.79
CA LEU A 97 3.43 -24.65 -40.95
C LEU A 97 3.71 -26.10 -40.60
N VAL A 98 4.80 -26.38 -39.87
CA VAL A 98 5.11 -27.73 -39.40
C VAL A 98 3.98 -28.30 -38.55
N ARG A 99 3.30 -27.46 -37.75
CA ARG A 99 2.11 -27.88 -36.99
C ARG A 99 0.92 -28.18 -37.88
N LEU A 100 0.69 -27.37 -38.92
CA LEU A 100 -0.35 -27.63 -39.93
C LEU A 100 -0.08 -28.94 -40.66
N ASP A 101 1.17 -29.21 -41.03
CA ASP A 101 1.55 -30.46 -41.68
C ASP A 101 1.29 -31.68 -40.78
N ARG A 102 1.49 -31.56 -39.46
CA ARG A 102 1.19 -32.65 -38.51
C ARG A 102 -0.30 -32.98 -38.40
N SER A 103 -1.21 -32.08 -38.78
CA SER A 103 -2.64 -32.39 -38.78
C SER A 103 -3.10 -33.12 -40.05
N PHE A 104 -2.22 -33.27 -41.04
CA PHE A 104 -2.52 -34.00 -42.26
C PHE A 104 -2.29 -35.51 -42.08
N ALA A 105 -3.35 -36.30 -42.28
CA ALA A 105 -3.32 -37.76 -42.08
C ALA A 105 -2.42 -38.52 -43.07
N GLY A 106 -2.10 -37.92 -44.22
CA GLY A 106 -1.33 -38.56 -45.29
C GLY A 106 0.20 -38.55 -45.11
N GLY A 107 0.73 -38.11 -43.96
CA GLY A 107 2.16 -38.15 -43.64
C GLY A 107 3.07 -37.19 -44.43
N HIS A 108 2.54 -36.45 -45.40
CA HIS A 108 3.25 -35.44 -46.19
C HIS A 108 3.18 -34.03 -45.56
N ARG A 109 3.96 -33.09 -46.11
CA ARG A 109 4.08 -31.70 -45.62
C ARG A 109 3.57 -30.65 -46.63
N PRO A 110 2.27 -30.65 -46.98
CA PRO A 110 1.73 -29.80 -48.03
C PRO A 110 1.79 -28.30 -47.72
N ALA A 111 1.74 -27.89 -46.45
CA ALA A 111 1.87 -26.47 -46.07
C ALA A 111 3.31 -25.98 -46.25
N SER A 112 4.29 -26.75 -45.79
CA SER A 112 5.71 -26.40 -45.97
C SER A 112 6.13 -26.43 -47.44
N ALA A 113 5.63 -27.39 -48.22
CA ALA A 113 5.99 -27.54 -49.64
C ALA A 113 5.50 -26.38 -50.54
N LEU A 114 4.40 -25.72 -50.18
CA LEU A 114 3.88 -24.58 -50.94
C LEU A 114 4.61 -23.27 -50.69
N GLU A 115 5.35 -23.16 -49.58
CA GLU A 115 6.26 -22.06 -49.30
C GLU A 115 7.69 -22.34 -49.74
N ASP A 116 7.98 -23.58 -50.12
CA ASP A 116 9.27 -23.97 -50.64
C ASP A 116 9.45 -23.46 -52.09
N GLY A 117 10.70 -23.42 -52.52
CA GLY A 117 11.09 -22.96 -53.85
C GLY A 117 12.09 -23.88 -54.50
N LEU A 118 12.14 -23.87 -55.83
CA LEU A 118 13.19 -24.55 -56.59
C LEU A 118 14.57 -24.00 -56.22
N ALA A 119 15.37 -24.79 -55.51
CA ALA A 119 16.76 -24.44 -55.18
C ALA A 119 17.70 -24.58 -56.40
N VAL A 120 17.45 -25.56 -57.27
CA VAL A 120 18.25 -25.87 -58.47
C VAL A 120 17.31 -26.03 -59.67
N GLY A 121 17.78 -25.68 -60.87
CA GLY A 121 16.98 -25.86 -62.09
C GLY A 121 15.94 -24.77 -62.34
N SER A 122 16.04 -23.62 -61.68
CA SER A 122 15.12 -22.48 -61.90
C SER A 122 15.15 -21.93 -63.32
N LYS A 123 16.21 -22.20 -64.09
CA LYS A 123 16.36 -21.81 -65.50
C LYS A 123 16.02 -22.93 -66.50
N ASP A 124 15.81 -24.16 -66.02
CA ASP A 124 15.50 -25.30 -66.87
C ASP A 124 13.97 -25.46 -67.03
N PRO A 125 13.42 -25.43 -68.26
CA PRO A 125 11.99 -25.56 -68.49
C PRO A 125 11.39 -26.89 -68.01
N VAL A 126 12.16 -27.99 -68.05
CA VAL A 126 11.67 -29.30 -67.59
C VAL A 126 11.50 -29.30 -66.06
N SER A 127 12.53 -28.84 -65.34
CA SER A 127 12.48 -28.66 -63.89
C SER A 127 11.33 -27.76 -63.44
N GLN A 128 11.09 -26.65 -64.16
CA GLN A 128 9.94 -25.77 -63.88
C GLN A 128 8.59 -26.47 -64.10
N ALA A 129 8.45 -27.29 -65.14
CA ALA A 129 7.21 -28.03 -65.42
C ALA A 129 6.91 -29.06 -64.32
N LEU A 130 7.94 -29.80 -63.88
CA LEU A 130 7.83 -30.75 -62.77
C LEU A 130 7.47 -30.05 -61.45
N TRP A 131 8.06 -28.88 -61.18
CA TRP A 131 7.73 -28.09 -60.00
C TRP A 131 6.29 -27.58 -60.01
N LYS A 132 5.80 -27.08 -61.15
CA LYS A 132 4.40 -26.66 -61.29
C LYS A 132 3.44 -27.81 -60.99
N LEU A 133 3.74 -29.01 -61.50
CA LEU A 133 2.95 -30.22 -61.22
C LEU A 133 3.01 -30.61 -59.74
N HIS A 134 4.17 -30.48 -59.10
CA HIS A 134 4.33 -30.72 -57.67
C HIS A 134 3.48 -29.75 -56.83
N VAL A 135 3.58 -28.45 -57.11
CA VAL A 135 2.80 -27.39 -56.44
C VAL A 135 1.30 -27.62 -56.63
N GLU A 136 0.85 -28.00 -57.82
CA GLU A 136 -0.55 -28.31 -58.08
C GLU A 136 -1.05 -29.53 -57.28
N ARG A 137 -0.22 -30.57 -57.11
CA ARG A 137 -0.58 -31.71 -56.27
C ARG A 137 -0.69 -31.33 -54.79
N GLN A 138 0.22 -30.49 -54.29
CA GLN A 138 0.20 -30.03 -52.89
C GLN A 138 -0.96 -29.07 -52.61
N SER A 139 -1.30 -28.21 -53.58
CA SER A 139 -2.39 -27.23 -53.42
C SER A 139 -3.75 -27.90 -53.21
N ARG A 140 -4.00 -29.03 -53.88
CA ARG A 140 -5.21 -29.85 -53.67
C ARG A 140 -5.31 -30.43 -52.26
N GLN A 141 -4.17 -30.64 -51.59
CA GLN A 141 -4.11 -31.19 -50.23
C GLN A 141 -4.32 -30.12 -49.15
N VAL A 142 -4.15 -28.83 -49.46
CA VAL A 142 -4.38 -27.72 -48.51
C VAL A 142 -5.82 -27.67 -48.00
N ALA A 143 -6.79 -28.06 -48.83
CA ALA A 143 -8.20 -28.05 -48.44
C ALA A 143 -8.50 -28.98 -47.25
N ALA A 144 -7.70 -30.03 -47.07
CA ALA A 144 -7.81 -30.99 -45.97
C ALA A 144 -7.05 -30.57 -44.71
N LEU A 145 -6.22 -29.51 -44.77
CA LEU A 145 -5.50 -29.00 -43.60
C LEU A 145 -6.48 -28.39 -42.59
N ARG A 146 -6.30 -28.76 -41.32
CA ARG A 146 -7.07 -28.21 -40.19
C ARG A 146 -6.14 -27.64 -39.14
N VAL A 147 -6.54 -26.53 -38.54
CA VAL A 147 -5.85 -25.97 -37.37
C VAL A 147 -6.25 -26.82 -36.15
N SER A 148 -5.28 -27.43 -35.50
CA SER A 148 -5.53 -28.10 -34.22
C SER A 148 -5.83 -27.06 -33.14
N LEU A 149 -6.81 -27.36 -32.28
CA LEU A 149 -7.14 -26.53 -31.11
C LEU A 149 -5.91 -26.30 -30.23
N PRO A 150 -5.88 -25.20 -29.45
CA PRO A 150 -4.81 -24.98 -28.48
C PRO A 150 -4.87 -26.07 -27.40
N HIS A 151 -3.79 -26.80 -27.23
CA HIS A 151 -3.59 -27.77 -26.15
C HIS A 151 -2.51 -27.24 -25.23
N PRO A 152 -2.83 -26.30 -24.31
CA PRO A 152 -1.91 -25.89 -23.28
C PRO A 152 -1.70 -27.10 -22.36
N LEU A 153 -0.61 -27.85 -22.58
CA LEU A 153 -0.20 -29.06 -21.84
C LEU A 153 0.13 -28.74 -20.37
N MET A 154 -0.83 -28.20 -19.63
CA MET A 154 -0.70 -27.77 -18.24
C MET A 154 -0.63 -28.97 -17.30
N ALA A 155 -1.34 -30.05 -17.60
CA ALA A 155 -1.29 -31.28 -16.80
C ALA A 155 0.12 -31.88 -16.72
N VAL A 156 0.93 -31.73 -17.77
CA VAL A 156 2.32 -32.22 -17.80
C VAL A 156 3.26 -31.30 -17.03
N ARG A 157 3.02 -29.98 -17.05
CA ARG A 157 3.87 -28.97 -16.40
C ARG A 157 3.55 -28.78 -14.92
N ASP A 158 2.33 -29.08 -14.49
CA ASP A 158 1.88 -28.93 -13.12
C ASP A 158 1.27 -30.24 -12.59
N ARG A 159 2.14 -31.24 -12.37
CA ARG A 159 1.76 -32.59 -11.91
C ARG A 159 1.12 -32.60 -10.51
N ARG A 160 1.43 -31.61 -9.68
CA ARG A 160 0.91 -31.47 -8.30
C ARG A 160 -0.22 -30.44 -8.18
N ALA A 161 -0.67 -29.87 -9.29
CA ALA A 161 -1.67 -28.79 -9.31
C ALA A 161 -1.32 -27.63 -8.35
N LEU A 162 -0.03 -27.28 -8.24
CA LEU A 162 0.45 -26.20 -7.36
C LEU A 162 -0.20 -24.85 -7.70
N ARG A 163 -0.70 -24.69 -8.93
CA ARG A 163 -1.52 -23.55 -9.34
C ARG A 163 -2.84 -23.39 -8.58
N ALA A 164 -3.45 -24.50 -8.16
CA ALA A 164 -4.74 -24.44 -7.47
C ALA A 164 -4.59 -23.84 -6.06
N ALA A 165 -3.43 -24.00 -5.42
CA ALA A 165 -3.18 -23.51 -4.07
C ALA A 165 -3.37 -21.99 -3.92
N PRO A 166 -2.69 -21.10 -4.68
CA PRO A 166 -2.88 -19.66 -4.54
C PRO A 166 -4.29 -19.22 -4.97
N LEU A 167 -4.91 -19.90 -5.93
CA LEU A 167 -6.28 -19.59 -6.37
C LEU A 167 -7.30 -19.91 -5.27
N LEU A 168 -7.23 -21.12 -4.70
CA LEU A 168 -8.10 -21.54 -3.60
C LEU A 168 -7.84 -20.71 -2.34
N ALA A 169 -6.58 -20.42 -2.03
CA ALA A 169 -6.22 -19.56 -0.91
C ALA A 169 -6.74 -18.13 -1.10
N ALA A 170 -6.71 -17.60 -2.32
CA ALA A 170 -7.29 -16.29 -2.62
C ALA A 170 -8.82 -16.32 -2.46
N ILE A 171 -9.51 -17.32 -3.02
CA ILE A 171 -10.97 -17.44 -2.86
C ILE A 171 -11.34 -17.57 -1.39
N ALA A 172 -10.71 -18.48 -0.65
CA ALA A 172 -10.94 -18.66 0.78
C ALA A 172 -10.63 -17.37 1.57
N GLY A 173 -9.49 -16.74 1.28
CA GLY A 173 -9.09 -15.46 1.88
C GLY A 173 -10.13 -14.38 1.64
N PHE A 174 -10.67 -14.25 0.43
CA PHE A 174 -11.71 -13.27 0.11
C PHE A 174 -12.95 -13.43 1.00
N PHE A 175 -13.41 -14.67 1.19
CA PHE A 175 -14.52 -14.97 2.09
C PHE A 175 -14.18 -14.70 3.57
N VAL A 176 -12.96 -14.99 3.99
CA VAL A 176 -12.48 -14.71 5.37
C VAL A 176 -12.38 -13.20 5.63
N ALA A 177 -11.91 -12.42 4.66
CA ALA A 177 -11.76 -10.99 4.80
C ALA A 177 -13.10 -10.24 4.74
N GLY A 178 -14.06 -10.72 3.94
CA GLY A 178 -15.40 -10.15 3.87
C GLY A 178 -15.38 -8.64 3.59
N PRO A 179 -16.07 -7.80 4.40
CA PRO A 179 -16.09 -6.34 4.22
C PRO A 179 -14.73 -5.66 4.40
N GLU A 180 -13.81 -6.28 5.15
CA GLU A 180 -12.48 -5.72 5.44
C GLU A 180 -11.47 -5.99 4.31
N ALA A 181 -11.87 -6.66 3.23
CA ALA A 181 -10.98 -7.06 2.13
C ALA A 181 -10.12 -5.90 1.60
N THR A 182 -10.68 -4.71 1.47
CA THR A 182 -9.95 -3.51 1.02
C THR A 182 -8.97 -3.00 2.07
N GLN A 183 -9.38 -2.96 3.36
CA GLN A 183 -8.54 -2.51 4.47
C GLN A 183 -7.34 -3.44 4.70
N ARG A 184 -7.54 -4.74 4.54
CA ARG A 184 -6.48 -5.74 4.69
C ARG A 184 -5.44 -5.68 3.57
N ILE A 185 -5.84 -5.28 2.36
CA ILE A 185 -4.92 -4.98 1.26
C ILE A 185 -4.17 -3.68 1.54
N SER A 186 -4.85 -2.62 2.00
CA SER A 186 -4.20 -1.34 2.29
C SER A 186 -3.20 -1.43 3.45
N ALA A 187 -3.41 -2.35 4.40
CA ALA A 187 -2.47 -2.62 5.49
C ALA A 187 -1.06 -3.01 5.00
N ALA A 188 -0.92 -3.58 3.79
CA ALA A 188 0.39 -3.88 3.21
C ALA A 188 1.21 -2.62 2.91
N PHE A 189 0.54 -1.51 2.62
CA PHE A 189 1.13 -0.23 2.22
C PHE A 189 1.22 0.77 3.38
N ASP A 190 0.77 0.39 4.57
CA ASP A 190 0.95 1.19 5.77
C ASP A 190 2.35 0.98 6.35
N TRP A 191 3.26 1.88 5.95
CA TRP A 191 4.67 1.88 6.33
C TRP A 191 4.99 2.86 7.47
N GLN A 192 3.96 3.43 8.08
CA GLN A 192 4.15 4.31 9.23
C GLN A 192 4.66 3.47 10.40
N GLY A 193 5.86 3.81 10.87
CA GLY A 193 6.35 3.30 12.14
C GLY A 193 5.44 3.76 13.29
N PRO A 194 5.56 3.16 14.49
CA PRO A 194 4.86 3.67 15.67
C PRO A 194 5.09 5.18 15.74
N PRO A 195 4.05 6.00 15.96
CA PRO A 195 4.26 7.42 16.17
C PRO A 195 5.30 7.53 17.29
N GLY A 196 6.40 8.24 17.00
CA GLY A 196 7.43 8.47 18.01
C GLY A 196 6.73 8.93 19.27
N SER A 197 7.06 8.33 20.43
CA SER A 197 6.42 8.67 21.69
C SER A 197 6.64 10.16 21.95
N VAL A 198 5.68 10.99 21.55
CA VAL A 198 5.68 12.40 21.91
C VAL A 198 5.32 12.38 23.38
N PRO A 199 6.21 12.80 24.29
CA PRO A 199 5.86 12.88 25.70
C PRO A 199 4.64 13.80 25.80
N SER A 200 3.50 13.23 26.16
CA SER A 200 2.26 13.97 26.37
C SER A 200 2.50 14.92 27.53
N SER A 201 2.84 16.16 27.20
CA SER A 201 3.14 17.19 28.18
C SER A 201 1.82 17.86 28.49
N ARG A 202 1.26 17.58 29.67
CA ARG A 202 0.02 18.22 30.11
C ARG A 202 0.38 19.48 30.88
N ILE A 203 -0.19 20.60 30.46
CA ILE A 203 0.01 21.90 31.09
C ILE A 203 -1.34 22.29 31.69
N ASP A 204 -1.42 22.29 33.01
CA ASP A 204 -2.60 22.73 33.74
C ASP A 204 -2.24 24.02 34.48
N ALA A 205 -3.00 25.10 34.29
CA ALA A 205 -2.83 26.30 35.10
C ALA A 205 -4.17 26.83 35.60
N TRP A 206 -4.16 27.43 36.78
CA TRP A 206 -5.33 28.06 37.36
C TRP A 206 -4.95 29.26 38.23
N ILE A 207 -5.91 30.16 38.42
CA ILE A 207 -5.81 31.28 39.36
C ILE A 207 -6.76 30.99 40.52
N ASP A 208 -6.24 31.07 41.74
CA ASP A 208 -6.97 30.90 42.99
C ASP A 208 -7.12 32.28 43.68
N PRO A 209 -8.32 32.89 43.65
CA PRO A 209 -8.58 34.17 44.30
C PRO A 209 -8.52 34.09 45.83
N PRO A 210 -8.28 35.20 46.54
CA PRO A 210 -8.26 35.20 48.00
C PRO A 210 -9.61 34.77 48.60
N GLY A 211 -9.59 33.99 49.69
CA GLY A 211 -10.80 33.38 50.28
C GLY A 211 -11.89 34.37 50.73
N TYR A 212 -11.53 35.63 51.02
CA TYR A 212 -12.50 36.67 51.35
C TYR A 212 -13.32 37.16 50.14
N THR A 213 -12.87 36.88 48.91
CA THR A 213 -13.58 37.28 47.68
C THR A 213 -14.68 36.31 47.28
N ARG A 214 -14.70 35.08 47.82
CA ARG A 214 -15.64 33.99 47.45
C ARG A 214 -15.74 33.70 45.95
N LEU A 215 -14.72 34.06 45.17
CA LEU A 215 -14.67 33.79 43.73
C LEU A 215 -14.16 32.37 43.46
N PRO A 216 -14.73 31.63 42.49
CA PRO A 216 -14.25 30.30 42.14
C PRO A 216 -12.88 30.35 41.42
N PRO A 217 -12.07 29.28 41.51
CA PRO A 217 -10.81 29.17 40.77
C PRO A 217 -11.03 29.26 39.25
N ILE A 218 -10.16 30.01 38.57
CA ILE A 218 -10.24 30.22 37.11
C ILE A 218 -9.23 29.30 36.43
N LEU A 219 -9.71 28.33 35.65
CA LEU A 219 -8.88 27.41 34.86
C LEU A 219 -8.36 28.09 33.60
N ILE A 220 -7.07 27.92 33.30
CA ILE A 220 -6.39 28.48 32.14
C ILE A 220 -5.93 27.33 31.24
N ASP A 221 -6.51 27.27 30.04
CA ASP A 221 -6.01 26.42 28.95
C ASP A 221 -5.15 27.27 28.01
N PHE A 222 -3.83 27.10 28.09
CA PHE A 222 -2.89 27.84 27.23
C PHE A 222 -2.97 27.42 25.75
N ALA A 223 -3.54 26.25 25.42
CA ALA A 223 -3.76 25.83 24.03
C ALA A 223 -5.00 26.50 23.40
N LYS A 224 -5.95 26.94 24.23
CA LYS A 224 -7.19 27.60 23.83
C LYS A 224 -7.48 28.82 24.72
N LEU A 225 -6.62 29.83 24.65
CA LEU A 225 -6.83 31.11 25.36
C LEU A 225 -8.06 31.84 24.77
N ALA A 226 -9.19 31.75 25.48
CA ALA A 226 -10.44 32.42 25.11
C ALA A 226 -10.35 33.96 25.19
N SER A 227 -9.45 34.49 26.03
CA SER A 227 -9.14 35.92 26.11
C SER A 227 -7.71 36.12 26.62
N PRO A 228 -6.85 36.89 25.92
CA PRO A 228 -5.45 37.11 26.31
C PRO A 228 -5.28 38.05 27.51
N ASN A 229 -6.36 38.71 27.95
CA ASN A 229 -6.42 39.59 29.11
C ASN A 229 -7.39 38.99 30.14
N LEU A 230 -6.91 38.69 31.34
CA LEU A 230 -7.72 38.16 32.44
C LEU A 230 -7.59 39.08 33.66
N SER A 231 -8.72 39.42 34.28
CA SER A 231 -8.71 40.22 35.52
C SER A 231 -8.85 39.32 36.73
N ALA A 232 -8.01 39.53 37.75
CA ALA A 232 -8.07 38.81 39.02
C ALA A 232 -7.84 39.78 40.20
N PRO A 233 -8.44 39.53 41.38
CA PRO A 233 -8.17 40.34 42.57
C PRO A 233 -6.70 40.34 42.97
N GLU A 234 -6.22 41.43 43.54
CA GLU A 234 -4.91 41.45 44.21
C GLU A 234 -4.80 40.33 45.26
N LYS A 235 -3.60 39.79 45.45
CA LYS A 235 -3.26 38.63 46.29
C LYS A 235 -3.76 37.27 45.79
N SER A 236 -4.29 37.18 44.56
CA SER A 236 -4.60 35.88 43.93
C SER A 236 -3.33 35.05 43.69
N VAL A 237 -3.43 33.72 43.87
CA VAL A 237 -2.32 32.78 43.65
C VAL A 237 -2.49 32.10 42.29
N ILE A 238 -1.53 32.28 41.40
CA ILE A 238 -1.48 31.62 40.09
C ILE A 238 -0.64 30.36 40.24
N VAL A 239 -1.21 29.21 39.91
CA VAL A 239 -0.52 27.92 39.93
C VAL A 239 -0.38 27.42 38.50
N VAL A 240 0.85 27.09 38.12
CA VAL A 240 1.18 26.46 36.84
C VAL A 240 1.79 25.09 37.13
N ARG A 241 1.15 24.04 36.61
CA ARG A 241 1.57 22.65 36.75
C ARG A 241 1.89 22.10 35.37
N VAL A 242 3.15 21.71 35.16
CA VAL A 242 3.60 21.05 33.95
C VAL A 242 3.92 19.60 34.29
N ALA A 243 3.17 18.67 33.71
CA ALA A 243 3.35 17.24 33.88
C ALA A 243 3.98 16.63 32.62
N GLY A 244 5.20 16.11 32.76
CA GLY A 244 5.94 15.48 31.66
C GLY A 244 7.44 15.75 31.75
N LYS A 245 8.26 15.01 30.97
CA LYS A 245 9.69 15.31 30.80
C LYS A 245 9.84 16.48 29.83
N THR A 246 9.67 17.70 30.32
CA THR A 246 9.86 18.92 29.51
C THR A 246 10.80 19.91 30.18
N ASN A 247 11.68 20.51 29.38
CA ASN A 247 12.49 21.67 29.77
C ASN A 247 11.63 22.95 29.60
N MET A 248 10.46 22.98 30.24
CA MET A 248 9.58 24.14 30.22
C MET A 248 9.80 24.98 31.47
N ASP A 249 9.97 26.28 31.27
CA ASP A 249 10.13 27.27 32.33
C ASP A 249 9.07 28.37 32.20
N VAL A 250 8.68 28.93 33.34
CA VAL A 250 7.65 29.97 33.44
C VAL A 250 8.35 31.31 33.60
N VAL A 251 8.28 32.14 32.57
CA VAL A 251 8.81 33.52 32.61
C VAL A 251 7.68 34.47 32.97
N THR A 252 7.83 35.16 34.09
CA THR A 252 6.90 36.19 34.56
C THR A 252 7.52 37.58 34.43
N THR A 253 6.76 38.54 33.90
CA THR A 253 7.16 39.95 33.81
C THR A 253 6.10 40.81 34.49
N GLY A 254 6.47 41.62 35.51
CA GLY A 254 5.57 42.52 36.24
C GLY A 254 5.62 42.33 37.76
N LYS A 255 4.59 42.81 38.49
CA LYS A 255 4.46 42.65 39.95
C LYS A 255 3.88 41.28 40.33
N LEU A 256 4.55 40.22 39.89
CA LEU A 256 4.24 38.83 40.22
C LEU A 256 5.34 38.32 41.14
N GLU A 257 5.02 38.14 42.43
CA GLU A 257 5.99 37.65 43.40
C GLU A 257 5.98 36.12 43.38
N ALA A 258 7.13 35.50 43.11
CA ALA A 258 7.26 34.05 43.17
C ALA A 258 7.11 33.61 44.64
N LYS A 259 6.08 32.82 44.94
CA LYS A 259 5.95 32.17 46.24
C LYS A 259 6.66 30.83 46.14
N PRO A 260 7.73 30.56 46.91
CA PRO A 260 8.35 29.24 46.92
C PRO A 260 7.27 28.21 47.31
N ALA A 261 7.27 27.08 46.61
CA ALA A 261 6.39 25.97 46.94
C ALA A 261 6.73 25.52 48.36
N GLU A 262 5.76 25.62 49.29
CA GLU A 262 5.85 24.88 50.54
C GLU A 262 5.80 23.40 50.18
N ASP A 263 6.96 22.74 50.29
CA ASP A 263 7.04 21.30 50.45
C ASP A 263 6.13 20.95 51.63
N LYS A 264 5.02 20.27 51.36
CA LYS A 264 4.25 19.61 52.41
C LYS A 264 5.11 18.48 52.98
N ALA A 265 5.98 18.82 53.90
CA ALA A 265 6.37 17.93 54.99
C ALA A 265 5.09 17.66 55.80
N GLY A 266 4.47 16.52 55.53
CA GLY A 266 3.41 15.99 56.37
C GLY A 266 3.95 15.69 57.76
N ASP A 267 3.30 16.27 58.76
CA ASP A 267 3.58 16.11 60.18
C ASP A 267 3.26 14.67 60.66
N GLY A 268 4.26 14.07 61.32
CA GLY A 268 4.12 13.17 62.47
C GLY A 268 3.16 11.98 62.44
N SER A 269 3.62 10.82 61.94
CA SER A 269 3.44 9.57 62.70
C SER A 269 4.56 8.55 62.43
N LYS A 270 5.05 8.00 63.55
CA LYS A 270 6.18 7.08 63.77
C LYS A 270 6.51 6.07 62.65
N ALA A 271 7.82 5.89 62.43
CA ALA A 271 8.50 4.77 61.76
C ALA A 271 7.99 3.40 62.26
N GLU A 272 7.90 2.33 61.45
CA GLU A 272 9.01 1.53 60.88
C GLU A 272 8.43 0.47 59.87
N PRO A 273 9.23 -0.36 59.15
CA PRO A 273 10.00 -0.07 57.95
C PRO A 273 9.56 -0.85 56.67
N ALA A 274 10.01 -0.35 55.52
CA ALA A 274 10.29 -1.06 54.26
C ALA A 274 9.31 -2.16 53.76
N ARG A 275 8.48 -1.80 52.77
CA ARG A 275 8.13 -2.72 51.68
C ARG A 275 8.56 -2.13 50.33
N GLN A 276 9.25 -3.00 49.61
CA GLN A 276 9.97 -2.81 48.37
C GLN A 276 9.12 -2.19 47.25
N ALA A 277 9.82 -1.44 46.41
CA ALA A 277 9.35 -0.84 45.18
C ALA A 277 8.56 -1.81 44.28
N GLN A 278 7.44 -1.33 43.75
CA GLN A 278 6.78 -1.90 42.57
C GLN A 278 7.08 -0.98 41.37
N PRO A 279 7.65 -1.51 40.26
CA PRO A 279 7.94 -0.74 39.07
C PRO A 279 6.64 -0.64 38.23
N GLY A 280 6.03 0.55 38.17
CA GLY A 280 4.75 0.65 37.46
C GLY A 280 4.22 2.05 37.17
N ASP A 281 4.45 3.04 38.02
CA ASP A 281 3.97 4.40 37.73
C ASP A 281 5.09 5.26 37.17
N PRO A 282 4.97 5.79 35.93
CA PRO A 282 5.81 6.90 35.52
C PRO A 282 5.39 8.06 36.41
N GLN A 283 6.13 8.28 37.49
CA GLN A 283 6.08 9.50 38.27
C GLN A 283 6.49 10.61 37.30
N GLN A 284 5.50 11.16 36.59
CA GLN A 284 5.68 12.28 35.69
C GLN A 284 6.39 13.33 36.53
N ALA A 285 7.55 13.80 36.08
CA ALA A 285 8.15 14.97 36.70
C ALA A 285 7.11 16.08 36.61
N VAL A 286 6.52 16.43 37.76
CA VAL A 286 5.53 17.49 37.87
C VAL A 286 6.30 18.72 38.36
N LEU A 287 6.45 19.70 37.48
CA LEU A 287 6.94 21.01 37.84
C LEU A 287 5.76 21.88 38.24
N GLU A 288 5.68 22.25 39.52
CA GLU A 288 4.70 23.19 40.05
C GLU A 288 5.36 24.53 40.37
N ARG A 289 4.81 25.62 39.83
CA ARG A 289 5.24 27.00 40.14
C ARG A 289 4.05 27.82 40.61
N ARG A 290 4.23 28.58 41.69
CA ARG A 290 3.21 29.44 42.29
C ARG A 290 3.65 30.90 42.28
N TYR A 291 2.75 31.79 41.89
CA TYR A 291 3.00 33.24 41.85
C TYR A 291 1.85 33.98 42.54
N VAL A 292 2.17 35.00 43.33
CA VAL A 292 1.18 35.87 43.97
C VAL A 292 1.04 37.15 43.14
N LEU A 293 -0.21 37.53 42.84
CA LEU A 293 -0.53 38.73 42.07
C LEU A 293 -0.50 39.96 42.98
N ALA A 294 0.59 40.74 42.95
CA ALA A 294 0.74 42.00 43.70
C ALA A 294 0.42 43.25 42.84
N GLY A 295 0.13 43.07 41.55
CA GLY A 295 -0.24 44.11 40.60
C GLY A 295 -0.30 43.56 39.18
N ASN A 296 -0.45 44.43 38.18
CA ASN A 296 -0.50 44.01 36.78
C ASN A 296 0.76 43.23 36.39
N GLY A 297 0.57 42.10 35.69
CA GLY A 297 1.66 41.21 35.32
C GLY A 297 1.35 40.42 34.06
N THR A 298 2.38 39.86 33.45
CA THR A 298 2.27 38.98 32.30
C THR A 298 2.97 37.66 32.58
N LEU A 299 2.36 36.57 32.16
CA LEU A 299 2.87 35.21 32.33
C LEU A 299 3.04 34.57 30.95
N ARG A 300 4.24 34.07 30.67
CA ARG A 300 4.57 33.39 29.43
C ARG A 300 5.28 32.07 29.72
N LEU A 301 4.82 31.00 29.08
CA LEU A 301 5.49 29.70 29.11
C LEU A 301 6.57 29.68 28.02
N THR A 302 7.78 29.24 28.37
CA THR A 302 8.91 29.11 27.45
C THR A 302 9.51 27.71 27.54
N GLY A 303 9.93 27.12 26.41
CA GLY A 303 10.49 25.76 26.38
C GLY A 303 10.02 24.95 25.16
N SER A 304 10.60 23.76 24.99
CA SER A 304 10.24 22.83 23.89
C SER A 304 8.81 22.33 24.05
N GLY A 305 7.90 22.77 23.18
CA GLY A 305 6.46 22.44 23.25
C GLY A 305 5.60 23.44 24.02
N ALA A 306 6.17 24.57 24.46
CA ALA A 306 5.39 25.62 25.12
C ALA A 306 4.45 26.32 24.13
N PRO A 307 3.17 26.53 24.48
CA PRO A 307 2.29 27.41 23.71
C PRO A 307 2.88 28.81 23.78
N GLY A 308 3.25 29.40 22.62
CA GLY A 308 3.88 30.73 22.54
C GLY A 308 2.99 31.90 22.96
N ALA A 309 1.90 31.63 23.68
CA ALA A 309 0.92 32.61 24.10
C ALA A 309 1.38 33.34 25.37
N THR A 310 1.07 34.64 25.43
CA THR A 310 1.35 35.50 26.58
C THR A 310 0.03 35.84 27.25
N LEU A 311 -0.11 35.49 28.53
CA LEU A 311 -1.26 35.84 29.34
C LEU A 311 -1.00 37.18 30.02
N ARG A 312 -1.90 38.15 29.83
CA ARG A 312 -1.87 39.43 30.56
C ARG A 312 -2.89 39.38 31.69
N ILE A 313 -2.43 39.69 32.90
CA ILE A 313 -3.26 39.68 34.10
C ILE A 313 -3.37 41.10 34.66
N THR A 314 -4.61 41.59 34.76
CA THR A 314 -4.94 42.89 35.34
C THR A 314 -5.41 42.70 36.78
N ALA A 315 -4.70 43.32 37.73
CA ALA A 315 -5.01 43.23 39.15
C ALA A 315 -6.12 44.23 39.51
N ILE A 316 -7.18 43.74 40.17
CA ILE A 316 -8.24 44.58 40.72
C ILE A 316 -7.84 44.99 42.14
N PRO A 317 -7.67 46.29 42.43
CA PRO A 317 -7.16 46.76 43.72
C PRO A 317 -8.14 46.48 44.86
N ASP A 318 -7.59 46.01 45.98
CA ASP A 318 -8.32 45.71 47.21
C ASP A 318 -8.58 47.01 47.99
N GLN A 319 -9.72 47.67 47.72
CA GLN A 319 -10.10 48.90 48.42
C GLN A 319 -10.84 48.60 49.73
N PRO A 320 -10.52 49.29 50.83
CA PRO A 320 -11.25 49.12 52.09
C PRO A 320 -12.72 49.56 51.91
N PRO A 321 -13.68 48.89 52.56
CA PRO A 321 -15.09 49.26 52.45
C PRO A 321 -15.33 50.67 53.01
N THR A 322 -15.92 51.54 52.19
CA THR A 322 -16.42 52.85 52.65
C THR A 322 -17.80 52.68 53.26
N ILE A 323 -17.88 52.84 54.58
CA ILE A 323 -19.16 52.88 55.30
C ILE A 323 -19.72 54.29 55.12
N ALA A 324 -20.82 54.42 54.38
CA ALA A 324 -21.64 55.63 54.36
C ALA A 324 -22.89 55.39 55.22
N PHE A 325 -23.10 56.24 56.22
CA PHE A 325 -24.36 56.26 56.95
C PHE A 325 -25.38 57.05 56.13
N VAL A 326 -26.48 56.41 55.74
CA VAL A 326 -27.68 57.03 55.18
C VAL A 326 -28.69 57.22 56.29
#